data_AF-A0A7S3VZL4-F1
#
_entry.id   AF-A0A7S3VZL4-F1
#
_cell.length_a   1.000
_cell.length_b   1.000
_cell.length_c   1.000
_cell.angle_alpha   90.00
_cell.angle_beta   90.00
_cell.angle_gamma   90.00
#
_symmetry.space_group_name_H-M   'P 1'
#
loop_
_entity.id
_entity.type
_entity.pdbx_description
1 polymer ?
#
loop_
_entity_poly.entity_id
_entity_poly.type
_entity_poly.pdbx_seq_one_letter_code
_entity_poly.pdbx_strand_id
1 'polypeptide(L)'
;ALVARAAPQQCLTPNASSYTMYMPKQKMNVTVPPIPTSLEKYAYATDKALVAIPKKCVEAFGSKLKGAPNLEDRSPGPTGMYYFRVTNAAKEYAMLSKMSKCACGLVILLHGTSGVQWQVAIYMKMLSGLGYIVVAVDSQAMPEDMGLKGIPTYNTSQINTTDYWGSDTPYNGSCSGFSKPFCYSSSTENILHDPAAYREYQERNYLIRKLELDRFVETQGALLSSFKKVFLMGRSEGAAVAARYYHKHLERHLTGRIFSGWSCDFNYFFSCAEHAKVCEDKCNKHTPQLNLIGGEDQYFGPNGSIAQAVASAPTGWGGN
;
A
#
# COMPACT_ATOMS: atom_id res chain seq x y z
N ALA A 1 -23.24 1.99 29.95
CA ALA A 1 -24.25 2.83 29.26
C ALA A 1 -24.06 2.66 27.77
N LEU A 2 -25.06 2.15 27.05
CA LEU A 2 -25.04 2.05 25.59
C LEU A 2 -25.14 3.48 25.05
N VAL A 3 -24.00 4.05 24.65
CA VAL A 3 -23.98 5.30 23.88
C VAL A 3 -24.76 5.02 22.60
N ALA A 4 -25.81 5.79 22.36
CA ALA A 4 -26.61 5.68 21.15
C ALA A 4 -25.68 5.71 19.93
N ARG A 5 -25.66 4.63 19.14
CA ARG A 5 -24.94 4.61 17.86
C ARG A 5 -25.52 5.73 17.01
N ALA A 6 -24.69 6.69 16.61
CA ALA A 6 -25.05 7.68 15.61
C ALA A 6 -25.67 6.97 14.38
N ALA A 7 -26.63 7.62 13.73
CA ALA A 7 -27.22 7.10 12.49
C ALA A 7 -26.12 6.66 11.51
N PRO A 8 -26.32 5.57 10.74
CA PRO A 8 -25.29 5.05 9.84
C PRO A 8 -24.83 6.17 8.90
N GLN A 9 -23.56 6.54 9.04
CA GLN A 9 -23.00 7.65 8.28
C GLN A 9 -22.93 7.27 6.81
N GLN A 10 -23.53 8.08 5.93
CA GLN A 10 -23.53 7.82 4.50
C GLN A 10 -22.09 7.76 3.97
N CYS A 11 -21.79 6.71 3.21
CA CYS A 11 -20.52 6.52 2.54
C CYS A 11 -20.28 7.62 1.52
N LEU A 12 -19.09 8.21 1.55
CA LEU A 12 -18.74 9.29 0.63
C LEU A 12 -18.16 8.71 -0.65
N THR A 13 -18.61 9.24 -1.78
CA THR A 13 -17.94 9.08 -3.07
C THR A 13 -17.07 10.32 -3.30
N PRO A 14 -15.79 10.18 -3.66
CA PRO A 14 -14.93 11.32 -3.98
C PRO A 14 -15.59 12.28 -4.97
N ASN A 15 -15.70 13.56 -4.60
CA ASN A 15 -16.29 14.56 -5.47
C ASN A 15 -15.30 14.99 -6.57
N ALA A 16 -15.82 15.54 -7.68
CA ALA A 16 -15.02 15.94 -8.84
C ALA A 16 -14.43 17.37 -8.74
N SER A 17 -14.67 18.07 -7.64
CA SER A 17 -14.17 19.43 -7.37
C SER A 17 -12.96 19.42 -6.42
N SER A 18 -12.16 20.48 -6.45
CA SER A 18 -11.20 20.72 -5.37
C SER A 18 -11.91 21.25 -4.12
N TYR A 19 -11.31 21.04 -2.95
CA TYR A 19 -11.70 21.72 -1.72
C TYR A 19 -10.46 22.04 -0.90
N THR A 20 -10.62 22.94 0.07
CA THR A 20 -9.55 23.31 1.00
C THR A 20 -9.90 22.80 2.39
N MET A 21 -8.93 22.20 3.06
CA MET A 21 -9.05 21.81 4.47
C MET A 21 -7.91 22.42 5.28
N TYR A 22 -8.22 22.93 6.47
CA TYR A 22 -7.21 23.39 7.41
C TYR A 22 -6.66 22.20 8.22
N MET A 23 -5.34 22.11 8.33
CA MET A 23 -4.61 21.12 9.12
C MET A 23 -4.01 21.80 10.35
N PRO A 24 -4.69 21.79 11.52
CA PRO A 24 -4.24 22.55 12.68
C PRO A 24 -2.87 22.12 13.20
N LYS A 25 -2.55 20.82 13.14
CA LYS A 25 -1.25 20.30 13.59
C LYS A 25 -0.07 20.91 12.83
N GLN A 26 -0.27 21.23 11.55
CA GLN A 26 0.72 21.88 10.67
C GLN A 26 0.45 23.37 10.46
N LYS A 27 -0.66 23.89 11.01
CA LYS A 27 -1.10 25.28 10.89
C LYS A 27 -1.17 25.78 9.45
N MET A 28 -1.74 24.97 8.55
CA MET A 28 -1.78 25.30 7.13
C MET A 28 -3.08 24.88 6.45
N ASN A 29 -3.39 25.54 5.34
CA ASN A 29 -4.46 25.12 4.43
C ASN A 29 -3.90 24.18 3.36
N VAL A 30 -4.57 23.05 3.15
CA VAL A 30 -4.27 22.09 2.10
C VAL A 30 -5.40 22.10 1.08
N THR A 31 -5.09 22.43 -0.16
CA THR A 31 -6.04 22.29 -1.28
C THR A 31 -5.99 20.87 -1.81
N VAL A 32 -7.05 20.10 -1.60
CA VAL A 32 -7.17 18.72 -2.10
C VAL A 32 -7.78 18.75 -3.51
N PRO A 33 -7.02 18.37 -4.56
CA PRO A 33 -7.49 18.39 -5.93
C PRO A 33 -8.39 17.18 -6.24
N PRO A 34 -9.19 17.23 -7.32
CA PRO A 34 -9.87 16.03 -7.82
C PRO A 34 -8.88 14.97 -8.28
N ILE A 35 -9.30 13.70 -8.24
CA ILE A 35 -8.45 12.57 -8.61
C ILE A 35 -8.63 12.24 -10.10
N PRO A 36 -7.56 12.26 -10.92
CA PRO A 36 -7.65 11.81 -12.30
C PRO A 36 -8.09 10.35 -12.37
N THR A 37 -9.04 10.02 -13.25
CA THR A 37 -9.59 8.65 -13.32
C THR A 37 -9.00 7.78 -14.44
N SER A 38 -8.17 8.36 -15.32
CA SER A 38 -7.49 7.61 -16.38
C SER A 38 -6.42 6.69 -15.79
N LEU A 39 -6.55 5.38 -16.01
CA LEU A 39 -5.63 4.36 -15.50
C LEU A 39 -4.20 4.52 -16.00
N GLU A 40 -3.98 5.09 -17.19
CA GLU A 40 -2.63 5.31 -17.73
C GLU A 40 -1.81 6.26 -16.85
N LYS A 41 -2.45 7.21 -16.17
CA LYS A 41 -1.77 8.12 -15.22
C LYS A 41 -1.18 7.39 -14.01
N TYR A 42 -1.61 6.14 -13.76
CA TYR A 42 -1.16 5.32 -12.64
C TYR A 42 -0.16 4.23 -13.04
N ALA A 43 0.32 4.25 -14.30
CA ALA A 43 1.31 3.29 -14.78
C ALA A 43 2.59 3.27 -13.92
N TYR A 44 2.99 4.42 -13.35
CA TYR A 44 4.18 4.54 -12.49
C TYR A 44 4.23 3.49 -11.36
N ALA A 45 3.08 3.19 -10.74
CA ALA A 45 3.04 2.30 -9.57
C ALA A 45 3.43 0.86 -9.96
N THR A 46 3.10 0.46 -11.19
CA THR A 46 3.44 -0.83 -11.79
C THR A 46 4.82 -0.80 -12.44
N ASP A 47 5.11 0.25 -13.20
CA ASP A 47 6.33 0.38 -14.02
C ASP A 47 7.58 0.72 -13.20
N LYS A 48 7.39 1.10 -11.94
CA LYS A 48 8.45 1.35 -10.97
C LYS A 48 8.31 0.49 -9.72
N ALA A 49 7.51 -0.57 -9.72
CA ALA A 49 7.39 -1.46 -8.56
C ALA A 49 8.76 -1.98 -8.08
N LEU A 50 8.93 -2.17 -6.78
CA LEU A 50 10.09 -2.87 -6.23
C LEU A 50 9.77 -4.37 -6.18
N VAL A 51 10.70 -5.20 -6.65
CA VAL A 51 10.51 -6.65 -6.76
C VAL A 51 11.58 -7.37 -5.97
N ALA A 52 11.18 -8.39 -5.20
CA ALA A 52 12.07 -9.38 -4.59
C ALA A 52 11.88 -10.75 -5.22
N ILE A 53 12.99 -11.40 -5.56
CA ILE A 53 13.05 -12.72 -6.19
C ILE A 53 13.75 -13.71 -5.26
N PRO A 54 13.18 -14.91 -5.05
CA PRO A 54 13.79 -15.94 -4.22
C PRO A 54 15.03 -16.54 -4.89
N LYS A 55 16.05 -16.91 -4.09
CA LYS A 55 17.34 -17.44 -4.56
C LYS A 55 17.22 -18.50 -5.67
N LYS A 56 16.33 -19.47 -5.49
CA LYS A 56 16.10 -20.55 -6.46
C LYS A 56 15.73 -20.04 -7.86
N CYS A 57 14.98 -18.93 -7.93
CA CYS A 57 14.65 -18.31 -9.20
C CYS A 57 15.80 -17.48 -9.77
N VAL A 58 16.61 -16.87 -8.92
CA VAL A 58 17.83 -16.18 -9.33
C VAL A 58 18.81 -17.17 -9.97
N GLU A 59 18.97 -18.36 -9.39
CA GLU A 59 19.84 -19.41 -9.96
C GLU A 59 19.34 -19.87 -11.33
N ALA A 60 18.02 -19.98 -11.52
CA ALA A 60 17.42 -20.43 -12.78
C ALA A 60 17.31 -19.34 -13.87
N PHE A 61 17.22 -18.06 -13.50
CA PHE A 61 16.92 -16.96 -14.42
C PHE A 61 17.93 -15.79 -14.36
N GLY A 62 18.92 -15.81 -13.47
CA GLY A 62 19.80 -14.68 -13.17
C GLY A 62 20.64 -14.18 -14.35
N SER A 63 20.96 -15.05 -15.31
CA SER A 63 21.62 -14.62 -16.55
C SER A 63 20.75 -13.67 -17.40
N LYS A 64 19.43 -13.69 -17.20
CA LYS A 64 18.45 -12.79 -17.84
C LYS A 64 18.16 -11.55 -17.02
N LEU A 65 18.64 -11.52 -15.76
CA LEU A 65 18.63 -10.36 -14.88
C LEU A 65 19.91 -9.51 -15.04
N LYS A 66 20.84 -9.89 -15.91
CA LYS A 66 22.10 -9.16 -16.16
C LYS A 66 21.81 -7.67 -16.44
N GLY A 67 22.23 -6.81 -15.51
CA GLY A 67 22.06 -5.36 -15.59
C GLY A 67 21.05 -4.77 -14.59
N ALA A 68 20.21 -5.60 -13.96
CA ALA A 68 19.48 -5.15 -12.78
C ALA A 68 20.49 -4.97 -11.62
N PRO A 69 20.44 -3.87 -10.88
CA PRO A 69 21.21 -3.77 -9.64
C PRO A 69 20.62 -4.78 -8.64
N ASN A 70 21.46 -5.45 -7.86
CA ASN A 70 20.99 -6.28 -6.76
C ASN A 70 21.17 -5.52 -5.46
N LEU A 71 20.16 -5.47 -4.62
CA LEU A 71 20.36 -5.08 -3.24
C LEU A 71 21.04 -6.25 -2.52
N GLU A 72 22.27 -6.05 -2.07
CA GLU A 72 22.96 -7.06 -1.27
C GLU A 72 22.12 -7.40 -0.04
N ASP A 73 21.85 -8.69 0.15
CA ASP A 73 21.16 -9.14 1.34
C ASP A 73 22.14 -9.23 2.51
N ARG A 74 21.74 -8.70 3.67
CA ARG A 74 22.56 -8.75 4.89
C ARG A 74 22.43 -10.06 5.67
N SER A 75 23.57 -10.40 6.28
CA SER A 75 23.87 -11.25 7.47
C SER A 75 22.71 -12.05 8.11
N PRO A 76 22.90 -13.36 8.41
CA PRO A 76 24.19 -14.03 8.56
C PRO A 76 24.85 -14.49 7.25
N GLY A 77 24.29 -14.13 6.08
CA GLY A 77 24.97 -14.23 4.80
C GLY A 77 24.05 -13.76 3.67
N PRO A 78 24.55 -13.69 2.42
CA PRO A 78 23.69 -13.43 1.29
C PRO A 78 22.69 -14.59 1.19
N THR A 79 21.41 -14.34 1.47
CA THR A 79 20.35 -15.35 1.24
C THR A 79 20.23 -15.75 -0.23
N GLY A 80 20.97 -15.08 -1.13
CA GLY A 80 20.94 -15.24 -2.58
C GLY A 80 19.66 -14.68 -3.21
N MET A 81 18.83 -13.99 -2.44
CA MET A 81 17.71 -13.23 -2.95
C MET A 81 18.19 -12.07 -3.82
N TYR A 82 17.30 -11.67 -4.73
CA TYR A 82 17.59 -10.59 -5.65
C TYR A 82 16.49 -9.55 -5.63
N TYR A 83 16.87 -8.27 -5.53
CA TYR A 83 15.92 -7.16 -5.49
C TYR A 83 16.18 -6.21 -6.65
N PHE A 84 15.12 -5.79 -7.33
CA PHE A 84 15.23 -4.78 -8.38
C PHE A 84 13.96 -3.95 -8.49
N ARG A 85 14.10 -2.70 -8.92
CA ARG A 85 13.01 -1.84 -9.35
C ARG A 85 12.71 -2.09 -10.83
N VAL A 86 11.44 -2.18 -11.18
CA VAL A 86 10.99 -2.33 -12.57
C VAL A 86 11.49 -1.15 -13.41
N THR A 87 12.02 -1.46 -14.58
CA THR A 87 12.50 -0.49 -15.58
C THR A 87 11.93 -0.78 -16.97
N ASN A 88 11.50 -2.02 -17.23
CA ASN A 88 10.83 -2.44 -18.44
C ASN A 88 9.73 -3.45 -18.07
N ALA A 89 8.57 -2.91 -17.68
CA ALA A 89 7.43 -3.69 -17.20
C ALA A 89 7.08 -4.87 -18.12
N ALA A 90 6.98 -4.64 -19.44
CA ALA A 90 6.63 -5.70 -20.39
C ALA A 90 7.61 -6.88 -20.36
N LYS A 91 8.92 -6.62 -20.38
CA LYS A 91 9.94 -7.69 -20.36
C LYS A 91 10.06 -8.34 -18.98
N GLU A 92 10.07 -7.52 -17.93
CA GLU A 92 10.34 -7.98 -16.57
C GLU A 92 9.16 -8.77 -16.01
N TYR A 93 7.91 -8.33 -16.18
CA TYR A 93 6.74 -9.11 -15.73
C TYR A 93 6.54 -10.39 -16.55
N ALA A 94 6.84 -10.39 -17.85
CA ALA A 94 6.85 -11.60 -18.66
C ALA A 94 7.92 -12.61 -18.19
N MET A 95 9.04 -12.13 -17.68
CA MET A 95 10.07 -12.98 -17.04
C MET A 95 9.60 -13.48 -15.67
N LEU A 96 9.04 -12.63 -14.80
CA LEU A 96 8.49 -13.03 -13.50
C LEU A 96 7.41 -14.11 -13.66
N SER A 97 6.59 -14.02 -14.70
CA SER A 97 5.60 -15.06 -15.06
C SER A 97 6.25 -16.44 -15.26
N LYS A 98 7.42 -16.50 -15.91
CA LYS A 98 8.16 -17.75 -16.14
C LYS A 98 8.79 -18.30 -14.86
N MET A 99 9.00 -17.47 -13.84
CA MET A 99 9.55 -17.89 -12.54
C MET A 99 8.54 -18.65 -11.68
N SER A 100 7.28 -18.78 -12.11
CA SER A 100 6.32 -19.74 -11.53
C SER A 100 6.84 -21.19 -11.45
N LYS A 101 7.86 -21.53 -12.25
CA LYS A 101 8.53 -22.83 -12.23
C LYS A 101 9.47 -23.03 -11.03
N CYS A 102 9.91 -21.96 -10.38
CA CYS A 102 10.90 -21.99 -9.29
C CYS A 102 10.39 -21.34 -8.00
N ALA A 103 9.44 -20.41 -8.07
CA ALA A 103 8.86 -19.72 -6.93
C ALA A 103 7.64 -20.47 -6.39
N CYS A 104 7.44 -20.38 -5.08
CA CYS A 104 6.32 -20.97 -4.35
C CYS A 104 4.99 -20.24 -4.64
N GLY A 105 5.05 -18.98 -5.01
CA GLY A 105 3.89 -18.13 -5.26
C GLY A 105 4.28 -16.67 -5.55
N LEU A 106 3.26 -15.84 -5.67
CA LEU A 106 3.33 -14.40 -5.87
C LEU A 106 2.70 -13.68 -4.68
N VAL A 107 3.34 -12.61 -4.21
CA VAL A 107 2.76 -11.66 -3.26
C VAL A 107 2.73 -10.28 -3.92
N ILE A 108 1.56 -9.66 -3.97
CA ILE A 108 1.38 -8.26 -4.34
C ILE A 108 1.33 -7.49 -3.03
N LEU A 109 2.27 -6.58 -2.81
CA LEU A 109 2.44 -5.88 -1.55
C LEU A 109 2.10 -4.39 -1.68
N LEU A 110 1.26 -3.88 -0.78
CA LEU A 110 0.95 -2.47 -0.61
C LEU A 110 1.61 -1.92 0.66
N HIS A 111 2.48 -0.93 0.50
CA HIS A 111 3.16 -0.29 1.63
C HIS A 111 2.27 0.69 2.40
N GLY A 112 2.72 1.12 3.58
CA GLY A 112 2.05 2.15 4.38
C GLY A 112 2.19 3.57 3.81
N THR A 113 1.78 4.57 4.57
CA THR A 113 1.80 6.00 4.17
C THR A 113 3.19 6.52 3.80
N SER A 114 4.25 5.89 4.30
CA SER A 114 5.63 6.36 4.13
C SER A 114 6.36 5.78 2.90
N GLY A 115 5.71 4.90 2.12
CA GLY A 115 6.34 4.24 0.98
C GLY A 115 6.96 2.87 1.31
N VAL A 116 7.67 2.32 0.34
CA VAL A 116 8.51 1.11 0.42
C VAL A 116 9.79 1.40 1.24
N GLN A 117 9.65 1.80 2.50
CA GLN A 117 10.77 1.98 3.42
C GLN A 117 11.25 0.64 4.00
N TRP A 118 12.24 0.67 4.89
CA TRP A 118 12.82 -0.51 5.55
C TRP A 118 11.79 -1.53 6.04
N GLN A 119 10.67 -1.12 6.65
CA GLN A 119 9.66 -2.06 7.16
C GLN A 119 9.07 -2.94 6.04
N VAL A 120 8.91 -2.37 4.86
CA VAL A 120 8.38 -3.08 3.69
C VAL A 120 9.46 -3.97 3.09
N ALA A 121 10.70 -3.48 3.03
CA ALA A 121 11.84 -4.28 2.60
C ALA A 121 12.02 -5.54 3.48
N ILE A 122 11.77 -5.45 4.80
CA ILE A 122 11.73 -6.62 5.69
C ILE A 122 10.74 -7.67 5.18
N TYR A 123 9.49 -7.25 4.90
CA TYR A 123 8.47 -8.19 4.45
C TYR A 123 8.83 -8.82 3.11
N MET A 124 9.35 -8.03 2.18
CA MET A 124 9.84 -8.54 0.90
C MET A 124 10.94 -9.57 1.10
N LYS A 125 11.89 -9.32 2.03
CA LYS A 125 12.96 -10.24 2.40
C LYS A 125 12.43 -11.54 3.00
N MET A 126 11.56 -11.44 4.00
CA MET A 126 11.00 -12.61 4.67
C MET A 126 10.23 -13.50 3.70
N LEU A 127 9.34 -12.91 2.90
CA LEU A 127 8.50 -13.64 1.95
C LEU A 127 9.31 -14.23 0.80
N SER A 128 10.30 -13.50 0.29
CA SER A 128 11.21 -14.02 -0.73
C SER A 128 12.12 -15.12 -0.18
N GLY A 129 12.53 -15.03 1.09
CA GLY A 129 13.24 -16.10 1.78
C GLY A 129 12.39 -17.36 1.93
N LEU A 130 11.07 -17.22 2.05
CA LEU A 130 10.08 -18.30 2.02
C LEU A 130 9.77 -18.82 0.60
N GLY A 131 10.44 -18.30 -0.44
CA GLY A 131 10.33 -18.77 -1.81
C GLY A 131 9.31 -18.03 -2.67
N TYR A 132 8.73 -16.92 -2.21
CA TYR A 132 7.75 -16.14 -2.98
C TYR A 132 8.40 -15.05 -3.81
N ILE A 133 7.87 -14.77 -4.99
CA ILE A 133 8.14 -13.49 -5.65
C ILE A 133 7.27 -12.44 -4.98
N VAL A 134 7.86 -11.30 -4.61
CA VAL A 134 7.12 -10.18 -4.05
C VAL A 134 7.21 -8.99 -4.98
N VAL A 135 6.06 -8.47 -5.38
CA VAL A 135 5.94 -7.22 -6.14
C VAL A 135 5.31 -6.18 -5.23
N ALA A 136 6.12 -5.26 -4.72
CA ALA A 136 5.66 -4.10 -3.99
C ALA A 136 5.30 -3.00 -5.00
N VAL A 137 3.99 -2.84 -5.25
CA VAL A 137 3.47 -1.75 -6.09
C VAL A 137 3.86 -0.43 -5.43
N ASP A 138 4.49 0.47 -6.17
CA ASP A 138 4.99 1.73 -5.62
C ASP A 138 3.87 2.77 -5.54
N SER A 139 2.97 2.50 -4.60
CA SER A 139 1.73 3.20 -4.38
C SER A 139 1.97 4.63 -3.89
N GLN A 140 1.22 5.61 -4.40
CA GLN A 140 1.40 7.04 -4.14
C GLN A 140 2.80 7.61 -4.49
N ALA A 141 3.65 6.87 -5.21
CA ALA A 141 4.89 7.40 -5.78
C ALA A 141 4.65 8.09 -7.13
N MET A 142 3.52 8.80 -7.25
CA MET A 142 3.14 9.46 -8.50
C MET A 142 4.20 10.45 -8.97
N PRO A 143 4.32 10.65 -10.29
CA PRO A 143 5.06 11.77 -10.87
C PRO A 143 4.69 13.13 -10.27
N GLU A 144 5.67 14.02 -10.21
CA GLU A 144 5.55 15.36 -9.63
C GLU A 144 4.50 16.24 -10.33
N ASP A 145 4.36 16.06 -11.65
CA ASP A 145 3.41 16.77 -12.51
C ASP A 145 1.94 16.38 -12.24
N MET A 146 1.68 15.26 -11.57
CA MET A 146 0.33 14.93 -11.08
C MET A 146 -0.10 15.84 -9.93
N GLY A 147 0.83 16.47 -9.22
CA GLY A 147 0.52 17.40 -8.13
C GLY A 147 -0.20 16.79 -6.92
N LEU A 148 -0.18 15.46 -6.76
CA LEU A 148 -0.90 14.76 -5.69
C LEU A 148 -0.03 14.48 -4.45
N LYS A 149 0.98 13.61 -4.55
CA LYS A 149 1.96 13.33 -3.47
C LYS A 149 3.40 13.50 -3.91
N GLY A 150 3.77 13.01 -5.10
CA GLY A 150 4.99 13.40 -5.80
C GLY A 150 6.29 13.07 -5.06
N ILE A 151 6.59 11.79 -4.78
CA ILE A 151 7.88 11.41 -4.21
C ILE A 151 8.74 10.74 -5.29
N PRO A 152 9.81 11.39 -5.79
CA PRO A 152 10.70 10.79 -6.78
C PRO A 152 11.33 9.49 -6.25
N THR A 153 11.41 8.48 -7.11
CA THR A 153 11.99 7.17 -6.76
C THR A 153 13.43 7.06 -7.25
N TYR A 154 14.26 6.36 -6.48
CA TYR A 154 15.61 6.00 -6.86
C TYR A 154 15.58 4.79 -7.81
N ASN A 155 16.49 4.76 -8.79
CA ASN A 155 16.80 3.52 -9.50
C ASN A 155 17.42 2.52 -8.53
N THR A 156 17.36 1.22 -8.84
CA THR A 156 17.86 0.19 -7.92
C THR A 156 19.31 0.39 -7.48
N SER A 157 20.19 0.90 -8.36
CA SER A 157 21.61 1.15 -8.08
C SER A 157 21.86 2.29 -7.09
N GLN A 158 20.83 3.10 -6.83
CA GLN A 158 20.87 4.25 -5.93
C GLN A 158 20.23 3.94 -4.58
N ILE A 159 19.59 2.78 -4.42
CA ILE A 159 18.97 2.38 -3.15
C ILE A 159 20.09 1.93 -2.21
N ASN A 160 20.21 2.63 -1.07
CA ASN A 160 21.20 2.31 -0.06
C ASN A 160 20.64 1.30 0.95
N THR A 161 21.20 0.10 1.00
CA THR A 161 20.82 -0.96 1.96
C THR A 161 21.84 -1.17 3.09
N THR A 162 22.83 -0.30 3.20
CA THR A 162 23.90 -0.42 4.21
C THR A 162 23.45 -0.05 5.62
N ASP A 163 22.41 0.76 5.76
CA ASP A 163 21.81 1.13 7.04
C ASP A 163 20.28 0.94 7.00
N TYR A 164 19.92 -0.27 7.38
CA TYR A 164 18.57 -0.80 7.37
C TYR A 164 17.62 -0.12 8.36
N TRP A 165 18.14 0.48 9.44
CA TRP A 165 17.30 1.08 10.49
C TRP A 165 17.16 2.60 10.31
N GLY A 166 18.07 3.26 9.58
CA GLY A 166 18.12 4.71 9.47
C GLY A 166 17.93 5.31 8.07
N SER A 167 18.35 4.65 6.98
CA SER A 167 18.47 5.29 5.65
C SER A 167 18.01 4.47 4.44
N ASP A 168 17.43 3.28 4.64
CA ASP A 168 16.80 2.50 3.56
C ASP A 168 15.51 3.18 3.09
N THR A 169 15.67 4.10 2.15
CA THR A 169 14.58 4.73 1.41
C THR A 169 14.87 4.59 -0.08
N PRO A 170 13.96 3.99 -0.86
CA PRO A 170 14.09 3.98 -2.30
C PRO A 170 13.54 5.27 -2.93
N TYR A 171 13.49 6.36 -2.15
CA TYR A 171 12.92 7.64 -2.52
C TYR A 171 13.91 8.78 -2.34
N ASN A 172 13.94 9.68 -3.33
CA ASN A 172 14.71 10.92 -3.31
C ASN A 172 13.86 12.09 -2.82
N GLY A 173 13.36 12.00 -1.60
CA GLY A 173 12.50 13.01 -1.01
C GLY A 173 11.74 12.49 0.20
N SER A 174 11.00 13.39 0.85
CA SER A 174 10.09 13.02 1.92
C SER A 174 8.80 13.82 1.82
N CYS A 175 7.73 13.28 2.38
CA CYS A 175 6.47 14.00 2.54
C CYS A 175 6.45 14.94 3.76
N SER A 176 7.61 15.37 4.26
CA SER A 176 7.68 16.29 5.40
C SER A 176 7.04 17.64 5.04
N GLY A 177 6.12 18.11 5.88
CA GLY A 177 5.58 19.47 5.79
C GLY A 177 4.44 19.69 4.80
N PHE A 178 3.71 18.65 4.36
CA PHE A 178 2.56 18.79 3.44
C PHE A 178 2.88 19.62 2.18
N SER A 179 4.07 19.43 1.61
CA SER A 179 4.44 20.06 0.32
C SER A 179 3.46 19.68 -0.81
N LYS A 180 2.71 18.58 -0.63
CA LYS A 180 1.69 18.10 -1.54
C LYS A 180 0.44 17.64 -0.78
N PRO A 181 -0.76 17.68 -1.40
CA PRO A 181 -2.03 17.40 -0.72
C PRO A 181 -2.11 16.03 -0.06
N PHE A 182 -1.51 15.00 -0.67
CA PHE A 182 -1.54 13.63 -0.15
C PHE A 182 -0.29 13.23 0.65
N CYS A 183 0.51 14.21 1.09
CA CYS A 183 1.51 14.02 2.13
C CYS A 183 0.83 13.98 3.51
N TYR A 184 0.19 12.85 3.76
CA TYR A 184 -0.72 12.54 4.86
C TYR A 184 -0.16 12.77 6.29
N SER A 185 -1.05 13.02 7.26
CA SER A 185 -0.77 13.02 8.70
C SER A 185 -1.89 12.34 9.51
N SER A 186 -1.54 11.25 10.21
CA SER A 186 -2.39 10.65 11.27
C SER A 186 -2.21 11.48 12.53
N SER A 187 -3.01 12.53 12.68
CA SER A 187 -3.08 13.33 13.90
C SER A 187 -4.54 13.46 14.29
N THR A 188 -4.87 13.12 15.54
CA THR A 188 -6.23 13.30 16.08
C THR A 188 -6.73 14.72 15.89
N GLU A 189 -5.85 15.71 16.09
CA GLU A 189 -6.14 17.14 15.90
C GLU A 189 -6.56 17.46 14.46
N ASN A 190 -5.87 16.93 13.45
CA ASN A 190 -6.23 17.14 12.05
C ASN A 190 -7.52 16.43 11.68
N ILE A 191 -7.68 15.19 12.15
CA ILE A 191 -8.80 14.32 11.82
C ILE A 191 -10.11 14.90 12.38
N LEU A 192 -10.08 15.39 13.62
CA LEU A 192 -11.27 15.84 14.34
C LEU A 192 -11.63 17.32 14.10
N HIS A 193 -10.75 18.09 13.47
CA HIS A 193 -11.01 19.51 13.17
C HIS A 193 -12.12 19.70 12.13
N ASP A 194 -12.03 18.97 11.02
CA ASP A 194 -13.08 18.90 10.00
C ASP A 194 -13.28 17.43 9.56
N PRO A 195 -14.08 16.65 10.32
CA PRO A 195 -14.33 15.25 10.02
C PRO A 195 -14.92 15.01 8.62
N ALA A 196 -15.73 15.94 8.11
CA ALA A 196 -16.35 15.80 6.80
C ALA A 196 -15.30 15.91 5.69
N ALA A 197 -14.47 16.95 5.73
CA ALA A 197 -13.37 17.13 4.79
C ALA A 197 -12.35 15.99 4.89
N TYR A 198 -12.01 15.55 6.10
CA TYR A 198 -11.04 14.47 6.30
C TYR A 198 -11.54 13.11 5.80
N ARG A 199 -12.83 12.79 5.98
CA ARG A 199 -13.44 11.58 5.39
C ARG A 199 -13.33 11.61 3.87
N GLU A 200 -13.62 12.75 3.24
CA GLU A 200 -13.47 12.87 1.79
C GLU A 200 -12.00 12.77 1.34
N TYR A 201 -11.08 13.34 2.11
CA TYR A 201 -9.64 13.22 1.88
C TYR A 201 -9.20 11.76 1.84
N GLN A 202 -9.67 10.95 2.80
CA GLN A 202 -9.36 9.53 2.87
C GLN A 202 -9.99 8.71 1.74
N GLU A 203 -11.20 9.04 1.28
CA GLU A 203 -11.79 8.39 0.11
C GLU A 203 -11.03 8.70 -1.18
N ARG A 204 -10.53 9.93 -1.34
CA ARG A 204 -9.65 10.29 -2.47
C ARG A 204 -8.33 9.55 -2.40
N ASN A 205 -7.77 9.42 -1.21
CA ASN A 205 -6.55 8.68 -0.98
C ASN A 205 -6.73 7.19 -1.32
N TYR A 206 -7.83 6.57 -0.88
CA TYR A 206 -8.19 5.21 -1.30
C TYR A 206 -8.36 5.11 -2.83
N LEU A 207 -9.03 6.07 -3.46
CA LEU A 207 -9.25 6.05 -4.92
C LEU A 207 -7.93 6.06 -5.70
N ILE A 208 -6.95 6.87 -5.30
CA ILE A 208 -5.59 6.86 -5.89
C ILE A 208 -5.02 5.44 -5.84
N ARG A 209 -5.00 4.84 -4.64
CA ARG A 209 -4.38 3.53 -4.41
C ARG A 209 -5.14 2.39 -5.07
N LYS A 210 -6.46 2.53 -5.21
CA LYS A 210 -7.31 1.64 -5.99
C LYS A 210 -6.94 1.69 -7.47
N LEU A 211 -6.79 2.88 -8.06
CA LEU A 211 -6.47 3.05 -9.49
C LEU A 211 -5.06 2.53 -9.84
N GLU A 212 -4.10 2.65 -8.92
CA GLU A 212 -2.77 2.03 -9.05
C GLU A 212 -2.85 0.49 -9.10
N LEU A 213 -3.66 -0.11 -8.23
CA LEU A 213 -3.89 -1.55 -8.24
C LEU A 213 -4.70 -2.01 -9.45
N ASP A 214 -5.73 -1.25 -9.85
CA ASP A 214 -6.49 -1.54 -11.07
C ASP A 214 -5.52 -1.57 -12.27
N ARG A 215 -4.64 -0.57 -12.39
CA ARG A 215 -3.62 -0.54 -13.44
C ARG A 215 -2.73 -1.79 -13.39
N PHE A 216 -2.27 -2.20 -12.22
CA PHE A 216 -1.47 -3.42 -12.06
C PHE A 216 -2.25 -4.66 -12.52
N VAL A 217 -3.48 -4.85 -12.01
CA VAL A 217 -4.30 -6.05 -12.28
C VAL A 217 -4.73 -6.14 -13.74
N GLU A 218 -5.05 -5.02 -14.37
CA GLU A 218 -5.47 -4.97 -15.78
C GLU A 218 -4.30 -5.21 -16.74
N THR A 219 -3.07 -4.82 -16.38
CA THR A 219 -1.91 -4.98 -17.26
C THR A 219 -1.10 -6.26 -16.99
N GLN A 220 -1.18 -6.81 -15.78
CA GLN A 220 -0.35 -7.95 -15.36
C GLN A 220 -1.13 -9.27 -15.26
N GLY A 221 -2.18 -9.45 -16.06
CA GLY A 221 -2.99 -10.67 -16.06
C GLY A 221 -2.23 -11.98 -16.33
N ALA A 222 -1.24 -11.93 -17.22
CA ALA A 222 -0.38 -13.08 -17.50
C ALA A 222 0.47 -13.48 -16.28
N LEU A 223 0.94 -12.49 -15.50
CA LEU A 223 1.64 -12.74 -14.26
C LEU A 223 0.72 -13.43 -13.25
N LEU A 224 -0.45 -12.84 -12.98
CA LEU A 224 -1.43 -13.40 -12.04
C LEU A 224 -1.80 -14.85 -12.39
N SER A 225 -2.03 -15.11 -13.67
CA SER A 225 -2.41 -16.44 -14.18
C SER A 225 -1.29 -17.47 -14.12
N SER A 226 -0.02 -17.04 -14.04
CA SER A 226 1.13 -17.94 -14.02
C SER A 226 1.34 -18.60 -12.65
N PHE A 227 0.78 -18.04 -11.58
CA PHE A 227 0.98 -18.54 -10.22
C PHE A 227 -0.27 -19.21 -9.67
N LYS A 228 -0.08 -20.40 -9.07
CA LYS A 228 -1.16 -21.11 -8.35
C LYS A 228 -1.44 -20.52 -6.96
N LYS A 229 -0.46 -19.79 -6.40
CA LYS A 229 -0.57 -19.13 -5.11
C LYS A 229 -0.33 -17.63 -5.30
N VAL A 230 -1.38 -16.82 -5.10
CA VAL A 230 -1.29 -15.36 -5.18
C VAL A 230 -1.83 -14.77 -3.88
N PHE A 231 -1.06 -13.92 -3.22
CA PHE A 231 -1.49 -13.22 -2.01
C PHE A 231 -1.51 -11.72 -2.26
N LEU A 232 -2.53 -11.05 -1.72
CA LEU A 232 -2.54 -9.59 -1.58
C LEU A 232 -2.16 -9.26 -0.14
N MET A 233 -1.06 -8.56 0.02
CA MET A 233 -0.56 -8.11 1.32
C MET A 233 -0.60 -6.60 1.40
N GLY A 234 -0.91 -6.07 2.58
CA GLY A 234 -0.75 -4.66 2.87
C GLY A 234 -0.19 -4.40 4.26
N ARG A 235 0.47 -3.26 4.43
CA ARG A 235 0.93 -2.75 5.73
C ARG A 235 0.33 -1.37 6.04
N SER A 236 -0.18 -1.15 7.25
CA SER A 236 -0.73 0.13 7.71
C SER A 236 -1.83 0.63 6.77
N GLU A 237 -1.73 1.84 6.21
CA GLU A 237 -2.67 2.30 5.18
C GLU A 237 -2.79 1.32 4.00
N GLY A 238 -1.67 0.72 3.57
CA GLY A 238 -1.68 -0.31 2.53
C GLY A 238 -2.48 -1.55 2.93
N ALA A 239 -2.56 -1.88 4.23
CA ALA A 239 -3.40 -2.97 4.72
C ALA A 239 -4.89 -2.60 4.63
N ALA A 240 -5.27 -1.38 5.00
CA ALA A 240 -6.64 -0.88 4.83
C ALA A 240 -7.09 -0.89 3.36
N VAL A 241 -6.20 -0.46 2.45
CA VAL A 241 -6.45 -0.54 1.00
C VAL A 241 -6.55 -1.99 0.54
N ALA A 242 -5.58 -2.85 0.89
CA ALA A 242 -5.58 -4.26 0.50
C ALA A 242 -6.81 -5.01 1.04
N ALA A 243 -7.34 -4.59 2.19
CA ALA A 243 -8.55 -5.13 2.75
C ALA A 243 -9.76 -4.70 1.95
N ARG A 244 -10.00 -3.40 1.73
CA ARG A 244 -11.16 -2.90 0.99
C ARG A 244 -11.13 -3.28 -0.50
N TYR A 245 -9.96 -3.33 -1.11
CA TYR A 245 -9.79 -3.50 -2.55
C TYR A 245 -10.45 -4.78 -3.07
N TYR A 246 -11.30 -4.61 -4.08
CA TYR A 246 -11.91 -5.67 -4.85
C TYR A 246 -11.68 -5.45 -6.34
N HIS A 247 -11.22 -6.50 -7.01
CA HIS A 247 -11.15 -6.54 -8.46
C HIS A 247 -11.46 -7.96 -8.95
N LYS A 248 -12.50 -8.11 -9.77
CA LYS A 248 -13.00 -9.42 -10.22
C LYS A 248 -11.90 -10.30 -10.82
N HIS A 249 -10.96 -9.70 -11.55
CA HIS A 249 -9.84 -10.43 -12.13
C HIS A 249 -8.86 -10.93 -11.05
N LEU A 250 -8.46 -10.06 -10.12
CA LEU A 250 -7.54 -10.44 -9.04
C LEU A 250 -8.15 -11.52 -8.12
N GLU A 251 -9.43 -11.38 -7.75
CA GLU A 251 -10.11 -12.33 -6.86
C GLU A 251 -10.06 -13.78 -7.34
N ARG A 252 -10.05 -14.00 -8.67
CA ARG A 252 -9.97 -15.34 -9.26
C ARG A 252 -8.63 -16.03 -8.99
N HIS A 253 -7.60 -15.26 -8.70
CA HIS A 253 -6.25 -15.76 -8.46
C HIS A 253 -5.87 -15.77 -6.97
N LEU A 254 -6.54 -14.99 -6.14
CA LEU A 254 -6.18 -14.85 -4.73
C LEU A 254 -6.36 -16.15 -3.95
N THR A 255 -5.28 -16.57 -3.32
CA THR A 255 -5.20 -17.66 -2.36
C THR A 255 -5.37 -17.18 -0.92
N GLY A 256 -5.13 -15.90 -0.66
CA GLY A 256 -5.32 -15.31 0.65
C GLY A 256 -4.97 -13.83 0.70
N ARG A 257 -5.28 -13.20 1.84
CA ARG A 257 -4.90 -11.81 2.14
C ARG A 257 -4.10 -11.75 3.43
N ILE A 258 -3.16 -10.81 3.49
CA ILE A 258 -2.32 -10.57 4.66
C ILE A 258 -2.40 -9.08 5.00
N PHE A 259 -2.88 -8.76 6.19
CA PHE A 259 -2.98 -7.41 6.70
C PHE A 259 -2.01 -7.26 7.88
N SER A 260 -1.17 -6.23 7.85
CA SER A 260 -0.21 -5.99 8.93
C SER A 260 -0.26 -4.54 9.40
N GLY A 261 -0.31 -4.34 10.72
CA GLY A 261 -0.31 -3.01 11.33
C GLY A 261 -1.55 -2.19 10.98
N TRP A 262 -2.71 -2.85 10.89
CA TRP A 262 -4.04 -2.24 10.77
C TRP A 262 -5.04 -3.19 11.45
N SER A 263 -6.04 -2.66 12.16
CA SER A 263 -6.86 -3.48 13.08
C SER A 263 -7.93 -4.33 12.40
N CYS A 264 -8.16 -4.14 11.10
CA CYS A 264 -9.33 -4.67 10.39
C CYS A 264 -10.68 -4.08 10.81
N ASP A 265 -10.69 -3.00 11.57
CA ASP A 265 -11.90 -2.30 11.97
C ASP A 265 -12.21 -1.09 11.10
N PHE A 266 -13.47 -0.68 11.14
CA PHE A 266 -13.87 0.64 10.69
C PHE A 266 -13.14 1.69 11.52
N ASN A 267 -12.37 2.57 10.88
CA ASN A 267 -11.65 3.65 11.54
C ASN A 267 -11.54 4.87 10.63
N TYR A 268 -10.74 5.85 11.03
CA TYR A 268 -10.58 7.13 10.31
C TYR A 268 -10.08 6.99 8.86
N PHE A 269 -9.62 5.82 8.40
CA PHE A 269 -9.28 5.60 6.99
C PHE A 269 -10.48 5.43 6.06
N PHE A 270 -11.68 5.23 6.58
CA PHE A 270 -12.88 5.00 5.80
C PHE A 270 -13.89 6.09 6.08
N SER A 271 -14.66 6.51 5.07
CA SER A 271 -15.78 7.40 5.34
C SER A 271 -16.90 6.69 6.12
N CYS A 272 -17.14 5.39 5.92
CA CYS A 272 -18.25 4.68 6.57
C CYS A 272 -17.88 3.23 6.88
N ALA A 273 -18.68 2.57 7.72
CA ALA A 273 -18.51 1.16 8.06
C ALA A 273 -18.60 0.21 6.85
N GLU A 274 -19.47 0.51 5.88
CA GLU A 274 -19.59 -0.30 4.66
C GLU A 274 -18.29 -0.29 3.83
N HIS A 275 -17.58 0.84 3.80
CA HIS A 275 -16.27 0.94 3.12
C HIS A 275 -15.15 0.22 3.88
N ALA A 276 -15.32 -0.10 5.17
CA ALA A 276 -14.36 -0.90 5.93
C ALA A 276 -14.53 -2.42 5.71
N LYS A 277 -15.63 -2.85 5.05
CA LYS A 277 -15.83 -4.27 4.73
C LYS A 277 -14.72 -4.76 3.81
N VAL A 278 -14.11 -5.86 4.21
CA VAL A 278 -13.11 -6.54 3.38
C VAL A 278 -13.73 -6.81 2.01
N CYS A 279 -12.96 -6.51 0.96
CA CYS A 279 -13.25 -6.67 -0.45
C CYS A 279 -14.61 -6.08 -0.87
N GLU A 280 -15.04 -4.98 -0.23
CA GLU A 280 -16.36 -4.38 -0.40
C GLU A 280 -17.50 -5.39 -0.23
N ASP A 281 -17.28 -6.43 0.58
CA ASP A 281 -18.17 -7.57 0.77
C ASP A 281 -18.40 -8.46 -0.47
N LYS A 282 -17.62 -8.28 -1.55
CA LYS A 282 -17.83 -8.93 -2.87
C LYS A 282 -16.94 -10.14 -3.16
N CYS A 283 -15.86 -10.35 -2.40
CA CYS A 283 -14.96 -11.48 -2.63
C CYS A 283 -15.49 -12.81 -2.06
N ASN A 284 -14.82 -13.90 -2.46
CA ASN A 284 -15.08 -15.24 -1.94
C ASN A 284 -14.85 -15.27 -0.42
N LYS A 285 -15.88 -15.64 0.34
CA LYS A 285 -15.86 -15.73 1.81
C LYS A 285 -14.93 -16.83 2.33
N HIS A 286 -14.49 -17.76 1.47
CA HIS A 286 -13.54 -18.81 1.80
C HIS A 286 -12.08 -18.43 1.57
N THR A 287 -11.80 -17.25 0.99
CA THR A 287 -10.42 -16.79 0.84
C THR A 287 -9.87 -16.43 2.22
N PRO A 288 -8.84 -17.15 2.73
CA PRO A 288 -8.33 -16.93 4.08
C PRO A 288 -7.69 -15.54 4.23
N GLN A 289 -7.80 -15.00 5.43
CA GLN A 289 -7.26 -13.70 5.80
C GLN A 289 -6.41 -13.86 7.06
N LEU A 290 -5.19 -13.32 7.02
CA LEU A 290 -4.34 -13.20 8.19
C LEU A 290 -4.26 -11.72 8.55
N ASN A 291 -4.73 -11.36 9.75
CA ASN A 291 -4.53 -10.02 10.30
C ASN A 291 -3.47 -10.07 11.41
N LEU A 292 -2.48 -9.18 11.35
CA LEU A 292 -1.40 -9.04 12.31
C LEU A 292 -1.34 -7.60 12.81
N ILE A 293 -1.63 -7.37 14.08
CA ILE A 293 -1.54 -6.05 14.72
C ILE A 293 -0.84 -6.13 16.07
N GLY A 294 0.00 -5.13 16.38
CA GLY A 294 0.65 -5.02 17.68
C GLY A 294 -0.33 -4.52 18.75
N GLY A 295 -0.25 -5.08 19.96
CA GLY A 295 -1.09 -4.63 21.09
C GLY A 295 -0.83 -3.18 21.51
N GLU A 296 0.37 -2.67 21.23
CA GLU A 296 0.80 -1.29 21.53
C GLU A 296 0.89 -0.40 20.27
N ASP A 297 0.19 -0.77 19.20
CA ASP A 297 0.17 0.02 17.97
C ASP A 297 -0.50 1.39 18.21
N GLN A 298 0.27 2.46 18.06
CA GLN A 298 -0.19 3.83 18.35
C GLN A 298 -1.24 4.37 17.37
N TYR A 299 -1.43 3.71 16.23
CA TYR A 299 -2.37 4.16 15.19
C TYR A 299 -3.67 3.37 15.23
N PHE A 300 -3.59 2.05 15.37
CA PHE A 300 -4.74 1.15 15.25
C PHE A 300 -4.87 0.16 16.41
N GLY A 301 -3.97 0.20 17.39
CA GLY A 301 -4.00 -0.70 18.54
C GLY A 301 -5.22 -0.47 19.44
N PRO A 302 -5.52 -1.43 20.32
CA PRO A 302 -6.68 -1.35 21.21
C PRO A 302 -6.55 -0.29 22.32
N ASN A 303 -5.34 0.20 22.59
CA ASN A 303 -5.06 1.06 23.75
C ASN A 303 -4.41 2.38 23.33
N GLY A 304 -5.09 3.50 23.55
CA GLY A 304 -4.53 4.85 23.38
C GLY A 304 -4.18 5.20 21.93
N SER A 305 -4.69 4.45 20.96
CA SER A 305 -4.38 4.66 19.55
C SER A 305 -5.14 5.84 18.95
N ILE A 306 -4.65 6.37 17.83
CA ILE A 306 -5.35 7.41 17.07
C ILE A 306 -6.74 6.93 16.63
N ALA A 307 -6.88 5.66 16.21
CA ALA A 307 -8.19 5.10 15.85
C ALA A 307 -9.18 5.16 17.00
N GLN A 308 -8.78 4.73 18.20
CA GLN A 308 -9.62 4.78 19.40
C GLN A 308 -9.95 6.23 19.80
N ALA A 309 -8.96 7.13 19.74
CA ALA A 309 -9.14 8.54 20.09
C ALA A 309 -10.10 9.25 19.14
N VAL A 310 -10.03 8.96 17.83
CA VAL A 310 -10.97 9.49 16.85
C VAL A 310 -12.36 8.90 17.09
N ALA A 311 -12.49 7.57 17.20
CA ALA A 311 -13.79 6.93 17.37
C ALA A 311 -14.53 7.34 18.67
N SER A 312 -13.79 7.72 19.72
CA SER A 312 -14.35 8.13 21.01
C SER A 312 -14.68 9.63 21.11
N ALA A 313 -14.27 10.45 20.14
CA ALA A 313 -14.49 11.90 20.17
C ALA A 313 -15.94 12.26 19.78
N PRO A 314 -16.52 13.36 20.33
CA PRO A 314 -17.91 13.75 20.03
C PRO A 314 -18.21 14.00 18.54
N THR A 315 -17.22 14.46 17.77
CA THR A 315 -17.30 14.71 16.32
C THR A 315 -16.64 13.59 15.50
N GLY A 316 -16.13 12.56 16.17
CA GLY A 316 -15.38 11.48 15.56
C GLY A 316 -16.24 10.39 14.92
N TRP A 317 -15.56 9.44 14.27
CA TRP A 317 -16.19 8.29 13.64
C TRP A 317 -15.25 7.07 13.66
N GLY A 318 -15.81 5.89 13.43
CA GLY A 318 -15.08 4.63 13.50
C GLY A 318 -15.83 3.60 14.34
N GLY A 319 -15.36 2.37 14.31
CA GLY A 319 -15.69 1.31 15.24
C GLY A 319 -14.74 1.35 16.43
N ASN A 320 -15.27 1.00 17.60
CA ASN A 320 -14.52 0.64 18.80
C ASN A 320 -14.68 -0.86 19.01
#